data_AF-A0AAD3TTF7-F1
#
_entry.id   AF-A0AAD3TTF7-F1
#
_cell.length_a   1.000
_cell.length_b   1.000
_cell.length_c   1.000
_cell.angle_alpha   90.00
_cell.angle_beta   90.00
_cell.angle_gamma   90.00
#
_symmetry.space_group_name_H-M   'P 1'
#
loop_
_entity.id
_entity.type
_entity.pdbx_description
1 polymer ?
#
loop_
_entity_poly.entity_id
_entity_poly.type
_entity_poly.pdbx_seq_one_letter_code
_entity_poly.pdbx_strand_id
1 'polypeptide(L)'
;MPRPRRRVLPLAQQLLAPTRSVTSRPTSPLAAKAEPELILLPPLLSQPSSLEEDATLSDLHDRIYHIIALALRAYIQAWYSRLSRDTALLPAINRDIVVPVARSLILDRDRLHTLLLSHLPTLLATHLHTLASAQQSPLATIPEAYHARLPLHSVALAPAPISSHAEEEFALNPIYLTALADALLAHALPPTEYEADTQRLIVREVVAHPVLGGVGRRLSAPWFWAELLLKHLDKPHVAPAPPPPPIGLPTKLGAHAAHVVDTLFRLWARLLALITLLWNGTIFLTAAWSGAPPPTKKHALDPWVVLLREAVLFLSPSPTPRLGLRLTLGAVNVMATLIGPTVDRLAPYLLDLLLTPAAGVKVVALLERVLFPDGWPGPPPIEPSADEADALKGKLREVLRRRGGLGNGLDLGRAADMLGDAGCNAHLVGMVYDAVALALVPELAADAEPTVPETRVEEKEEKADRRPIEHSATPEITVETV
;
A
#
# COMPACT_ATOMS: atom_id res chain seq x y z
N MET A 1 56.29 -58.13 -7.20
CA MET A 1 55.25 -57.33 -7.87
C MET A 1 54.66 -56.33 -6.86
N PRO A 2 54.42 -55.06 -7.24
CA PRO A 2 54.25 -53.97 -6.30
C PRO A 2 52.78 -53.55 -6.11
N ARG A 3 52.45 -53.02 -4.91
CA ARG A 3 51.48 -51.93 -4.58
C ARG A 3 51.02 -52.06 -3.11
N PRO A 4 50.57 -50.99 -2.44
CA PRO A 4 51.04 -49.60 -2.44
C PRO A 4 51.23 -49.02 -1.01
N ARG A 5 51.73 -47.78 -0.97
CA ARG A 5 52.07 -46.98 0.22
C ARG A 5 50.87 -46.30 0.90
N ARG A 6 51.04 -46.15 2.23
CA ARG A 6 50.68 -45.01 3.14
C ARG A 6 49.20 -44.70 3.41
N ARG A 7 48.87 -44.62 4.70
CA ARG A 7 48.63 -43.32 5.39
C ARG A 7 48.66 -43.46 6.91
N VAL A 8 49.38 -42.54 7.53
CA VAL A 8 49.57 -42.35 8.98
C VAL A 8 48.41 -41.48 9.48
N LEU A 9 47.82 -41.87 10.62
CA LEU A 9 46.83 -41.12 11.39
C LEU A 9 47.53 -40.10 12.30
N PRO A 10 47.05 -38.85 12.43
CA PRO A 10 47.60 -37.91 13.41
C PRO A 10 46.87 -38.01 14.76
N LEU A 11 47.65 -38.40 15.77
CA LEU A 11 47.89 -37.67 17.03
C LEU A 11 46.70 -37.06 17.81
N ALA A 12 45.55 -37.72 17.85
CA ALA A 12 44.52 -37.46 18.86
C ALA A 12 44.51 -38.61 19.87
N GLN A 13 45.52 -38.68 20.75
CA GLN A 13 45.54 -39.47 21.99
C GLN A 13 46.95 -39.44 22.55
N GLN A 14 47.21 -38.51 23.47
CA GLN A 14 48.17 -38.63 24.57
C GLN A 14 48.32 -37.24 25.15
N LEU A 15 47.50 -36.93 26.15
CA LEU A 15 47.86 -36.14 27.34
C LEU A 15 46.66 -36.25 28.30
N LEU A 16 46.50 -37.47 28.80
CA LEU A 16 45.69 -37.82 29.96
C LEU A 16 46.69 -38.11 31.08
N ALA A 17 46.77 -37.24 32.08
CA ALA A 17 47.00 -37.66 33.47
C ALA A 17 46.69 -36.51 34.46
N PRO A 18 46.27 -36.84 35.69
CA PRO A 18 45.38 -36.00 36.50
C PRO A 18 46.05 -35.48 37.78
N THR A 19 45.50 -34.41 38.35
CA THR A 19 45.73 -34.04 39.75
C THR A 19 44.41 -33.83 40.49
N ARG A 20 44.38 -34.38 41.71
CA ARG A 20 43.22 -34.57 42.58
C ARG A 20 42.91 -33.34 43.43
N SER A 21 41.60 -33.10 43.57
CA SER A 21 40.81 -32.63 44.73
C SER A 21 41.21 -31.37 45.51
N VAL A 22 40.28 -30.41 45.59
CA VAL A 22 39.75 -29.91 46.87
C VAL A 22 38.25 -29.60 46.72
N THR A 23 37.46 -30.25 47.57
CA THR A 23 36.02 -30.07 47.79
C THR A 23 35.77 -28.80 48.61
N SER A 24 34.91 -27.90 48.14
CA SER A 24 34.06 -27.11 49.04
C SER A 24 32.81 -26.62 48.29
N ARG A 25 31.66 -26.98 48.85
CA ARG A 25 30.34 -26.41 48.54
C ARG A 25 29.99 -25.54 49.74
N PRO A 26 29.46 -24.33 49.54
CA PRO A 26 28.16 -24.07 50.16
C PRO A 26 27.19 -23.28 49.26
N THR A 27 25.97 -23.83 49.17
CA THR A 27 24.67 -23.16 49.22
C THR A 27 24.45 -21.81 48.52
N SER A 28 23.69 -21.86 47.42
CA SER A 28 22.79 -20.78 47.00
C SER A 28 21.72 -20.48 48.06
N PRO A 29 21.27 -19.23 48.14
CA PRO A 29 19.85 -18.97 48.33
C PRO A 29 19.28 -18.04 47.26
N LEU A 30 18.07 -18.42 46.83
CA LEU A 30 17.01 -17.63 46.20
C LEU A 30 17.34 -16.81 44.94
N ALA A 31 16.96 -17.42 43.82
CA ALA A 31 16.52 -16.73 42.63
C ALA A 31 15.38 -15.75 42.96
N ALA A 32 15.71 -14.46 43.04
CA ALA A 32 14.74 -13.41 42.75
C ALA A 32 14.42 -13.52 41.25
N LYS A 33 13.18 -13.91 40.97
CA LYS A 33 12.60 -13.97 39.63
C LYS A 33 12.55 -12.54 39.10
N ALA A 34 13.59 -12.13 38.38
CA ALA A 34 13.58 -10.90 37.59
C ALA A 34 12.48 -11.07 36.53
N GLU A 35 11.40 -10.33 36.70
CA GLU A 35 10.45 -10.10 35.61
C GLU A 35 11.21 -9.43 34.47
N PRO A 36 10.97 -9.81 33.20
CA PRO A 36 11.66 -9.17 32.10
C PRO A 36 11.18 -7.72 32.03
N GLU A 37 12.08 -6.79 32.34
CA GLU A 37 11.94 -5.36 32.05
C GLU A 37 11.55 -5.22 30.58
N LEU A 38 10.29 -4.87 30.34
CA LEU A 38 9.77 -4.55 29.03
C LEU A 38 10.53 -3.31 28.55
N ILE A 39 11.44 -3.51 27.60
CA ILE A 39 12.21 -2.43 26.97
C ILE A 39 11.21 -1.43 26.39
N LEU A 40 11.04 -0.29 27.05
CA LEU A 40 10.23 0.84 26.59
C LEU A 40 10.91 1.41 25.33
N LEU A 41 10.46 0.96 24.17
CA LEU A 41 10.83 1.53 22.88
C LEU A 41 10.23 2.94 22.78
N PRO A 42 10.99 3.97 22.35
CA PRO A 42 10.43 5.31 22.20
C PRO A 42 9.39 5.36 21.07
N PRO A 43 8.34 6.18 21.17
CA PRO A 43 7.24 6.22 20.20
C PRO A 43 7.72 6.57 18.79
N LEU A 44 7.11 5.98 17.76
CA LEU A 44 7.42 6.28 16.36
C LEU A 44 6.63 7.52 15.90
N LEU A 45 5.37 7.67 16.31
CA LEU A 45 4.46 8.77 15.92
C LEU A 45 4.44 9.88 16.98
N SER A 46 4.21 11.12 16.52
CA SER A 46 4.07 12.32 17.36
C SER A 46 3.06 12.08 18.49
N GLN A 47 3.41 12.48 19.72
CA GLN A 47 2.55 12.29 20.89
C GLN A 47 1.19 12.99 20.71
N PRO A 48 0.06 12.26 20.79
CA PRO A 48 -1.25 12.87 20.81
C PRO A 48 -1.53 13.53 22.17
N SER A 49 -2.54 14.40 22.18
CA SER A 49 -2.89 15.24 23.34
C SER A 49 -3.79 14.53 24.36
N SER A 50 -4.07 13.22 24.21
CA SER A 50 -5.05 12.49 25.02
C SER A 50 -4.66 11.04 25.35
N LEU A 51 -4.97 10.61 26.59
CA LEU A 51 -4.55 9.33 27.18
C LEU A 51 -5.10 8.06 26.48
N GLU A 52 -6.27 8.12 25.85
CA GLU A 52 -6.84 6.97 25.12
C GLU A 52 -6.21 6.83 23.73
N GLU A 53 -5.91 7.96 23.08
CA GLU A 53 -5.26 8.00 21.78
C GLU A 53 -3.80 7.51 21.91
N ASP A 54 -3.12 7.87 22.99
CA ASP A 54 -1.80 7.34 23.37
C ASP A 54 -1.78 5.81 23.42
N ALA A 55 -2.79 5.17 24.02
CA ALA A 55 -2.85 3.72 24.15
C ALA A 55 -3.04 3.02 22.79
N THR A 56 -3.92 3.54 21.94
CA THR A 56 -4.16 2.97 20.60
C THR A 56 -2.99 3.20 19.64
N LEU A 57 -2.31 4.34 19.77
CA LEU A 57 -1.10 4.67 19.03
C LEU A 57 0.07 3.79 19.48
N SER A 58 0.20 3.51 20.78
CA SER A 58 1.15 2.52 21.30
C SER A 58 0.88 1.11 20.78
N ASP A 59 -0.38 0.64 20.76
CA ASP A 59 -0.72 -0.67 20.18
C ASP A 59 -0.39 -0.75 18.69
N LEU A 60 -0.59 0.35 17.95
CA LEU A 60 -0.19 0.43 16.55
C LEU A 60 1.33 0.28 16.39
N HIS A 61 2.12 0.97 17.21
CA HIS A 61 3.59 0.83 17.20
C HIS A 61 4.03 -0.60 17.46
N ASP A 62 3.50 -1.21 18.53
CA ASP A 62 3.84 -2.58 18.92
C ASP A 62 3.55 -3.58 17.81
N ARG A 63 2.44 -3.41 17.09
CA ARG A 63 2.08 -4.26 15.95
C ARG A 63 2.98 -4.06 14.74
N ILE A 64 3.35 -2.81 14.42
CA ILE A 64 4.31 -2.53 13.34
C ILE A 64 5.64 -3.20 13.67
N TYR A 65 6.15 -3.04 14.89
CA TYR A 65 7.36 -3.71 15.34
C TYR A 65 7.24 -5.23 15.30
N HIS A 66 6.08 -5.78 15.66
CA HIS A 66 5.84 -7.21 15.60
C HIS A 66 5.96 -7.76 14.17
N ILE A 67 5.33 -7.12 13.19
CA ILE A 67 5.41 -7.52 11.78
C ILE A 67 6.85 -7.47 11.28
N ILE A 68 7.59 -6.41 11.60
CA ILE A 68 8.97 -6.30 11.13
C ILE A 68 9.87 -7.35 11.80
N ALA A 69 9.68 -7.60 13.10
CA ALA A 69 10.38 -8.66 13.80
C ALA A 69 10.07 -10.03 13.19
N LEU A 70 8.83 -10.30 12.78
CA LEU A 70 8.45 -11.51 12.06
C LEU A 70 9.15 -11.61 10.70
N ALA A 71 9.22 -10.52 9.93
CA ALA A 71 9.91 -10.48 8.63
C ALA A 71 11.42 -10.74 8.77
N LEU A 72 12.07 -10.06 9.73
CA LEU A 72 13.48 -10.27 10.07
C LEU A 72 13.72 -11.72 10.48
N ARG A 73 12.87 -12.27 11.34
CA ARG A 73 12.97 -13.66 11.79
C ARG A 73 12.84 -14.64 10.63
N ALA A 74 11.85 -14.45 9.76
CA ALA A 74 11.60 -15.28 8.58
C ALA A 74 12.85 -15.39 7.70
N TYR A 75 13.45 -14.25 7.41
CA TYR A 75 14.56 -14.21 6.48
C TYR A 75 15.88 -14.56 7.13
N ILE A 76 16.23 -13.89 8.23
CA ILE A 76 17.56 -13.99 8.85
C ILE A 76 17.70 -15.35 9.53
N GLN A 77 16.68 -15.84 10.25
CA GLN A 77 16.82 -17.11 10.98
C GLN A 77 17.01 -18.30 10.04
N ALA A 78 16.47 -18.24 8.81
CA ALA A 78 16.60 -19.30 7.80
C ALA A 78 18.05 -19.60 7.39
N TRP A 79 18.93 -18.59 7.39
CA TRP A 79 20.34 -18.77 7.01
C TRP A 79 21.31 -18.48 8.17
N TYR A 80 21.04 -17.51 9.04
CA TYR A 80 21.95 -17.10 10.11
C TYR A 80 22.15 -18.18 11.17
N SER A 81 21.10 -18.95 11.49
CA SER A 81 21.17 -20.09 12.42
C SER A 81 22.15 -21.18 11.97
N ARG A 82 22.47 -21.23 10.67
CA ARG A 82 23.45 -22.16 10.10
C ARG A 82 24.88 -21.65 10.24
N LEU A 83 25.06 -20.33 10.42
CA LEU A 83 26.37 -19.65 10.52
C LEU A 83 26.77 -19.38 11.97
N SER A 84 25.83 -18.97 12.82
CA SER A 84 26.06 -18.58 14.20
C SER A 84 24.92 -19.02 15.11
N ARG A 85 25.24 -19.24 16.39
CA ARG A 85 24.26 -19.50 17.47
C ARG A 85 23.89 -18.23 18.24
N ASP A 86 24.42 -17.08 17.83
CA ASP A 86 24.14 -15.81 18.48
C ASP A 86 22.67 -15.41 18.29
N THR A 87 21.99 -15.15 19.39
CA THR A 87 20.59 -14.70 19.39
C THR A 87 20.47 -13.19 19.53
N ALA A 88 21.58 -12.46 19.75
CA ALA A 88 21.60 -11.02 19.98
C ALA A 88 21.55 -10.18 18.69
N LEU A 89 21.90 -10.76 17.53
CA LEU A 89 21.89 -10.06 16.25
C LEU A 89 20.49 -9.58 15.85
N LEU A 90 19.46 -10.42 16.01
CA LEU A 90 18.11 -10.09 15.58
C LEU A 90 17.50 -8.91 16.39
N PRO A 91 17.60 -8.91 17.73
CA PRO A 91 17.26 -7.73 18.54
C PRO A 91 18.06 -6.48 18.17
N ALA A 92 19.36 -6.62 17.87
CA ALA A 92 20.21 -5.49 17.48
C ALA A 92 19.75 -4.88 16.14
N ILE A 93 19.48 -5.69 15.11
CA ILE A 93 18.96 -5.20 13.82
C ILE A 93 17.61 -4.50 13.99
N ASN A 94 16.74 -5.04 14.85
CA ASN A 94 15.45 -4.42 15.12
C ASN A 94 15.62 -3.05 15.81
N ARG A 95 16.47 -2.97 16.84
CA ARG A 95 16.69 -1.74 17.61
C ARG A 95 17.46 -0.68 16.82
N ASP A 96 18.53 -1.08 16.14
CA ASP A 96 19.54 -0.17 15.59
C ASP A 96 19.25 0.22 14.14
N ILE A 97 18.36 -0.50 13.44
CA ILE A 97 18.14 -0.28 12.00
C ILE A 97 16.66 -0.15 11.67
N VAL A 98 15.83 -1.10 12.09
CA VAL A 98 14.39 -1.05 11.80
C VAL A 98 13.72 0.13 12.49
N VAL A 99 14.01 0.37 13.78
CA VAL A 99 13.40 1.48 14.52
C VAL A 99 13.74 2.83 13.89
N PRO A 100 15.02 3.18 13.62
CA PRO A 100 15.36 4.42 12.92
C PRO A 100 14.68 4.53 11.55
N VAL A 101 14.70 3.46 10.75
CA VAL A 101 14.09 3.45 9.41
C VAL A 101 12.57 3.63 9.48
N ALA A 102 11.89 2.96 10.41
CA ALA A 102 10.46 3.13 10.61
C ALA A 102 10.10 4.55 11.09
N ARG A 103 10.99 5.22 11.84
CA ARG A 103 10.80 6.63 12.26
C ARG A 103 10.99 7.62 11.12
N SER A 104 12.04 7.44 10.32
CA SER A 104 12.36 8.36 9.22
C SER A 104 11.38 8.21 8.06
N LEU A 105 10.76 7.03 7.90
CA LEU A 105 9.78 6.74 6.85
C LEU A 105 8.34 7.09 7.24
N ILE A 106 8.14 7.92 8.27
CA ILE A 106 6.80 8.41 8.60
C ILE A 106 6.44 9.48 7.58
N LEU A 107 5.43 9.19 6.76
CA LEU A 107 4.86 10.18 5.87
C LEU A 107 4.23 11.29 6.69
N ASP A 108 4.61 12.53 6.38
CA ASP A 108 3.82 13.70 6.79
C ASP A 108 2.38 13.50 6.34
N ARG A 109 1.43 13.92 7.18
CA ARG A 109 -0.01 13.81 6.92
C ARG A 109 -0.37 14.41 5.55
N ASP A 110 0.21 15.56 5.21
CA ASP A 110 -0.01 16.21 3.93
C ASP A 110 0.49 15.37 2.75
N ARG A 111 1.64 14.67 2.89
CA ARG A 111 2.16 13.80 1.82
C ARG A 111 1.31 12.56 1.65
N LEU A 112 0.85 11.98 2.76
CA LEU A 112 -0.10 10.86 2.73
C LEU A 112 -1.40 11.26 2.05
N HIS A 113 -1.91 12.48 2.29
CA HIS A 113 -3.07 13.00 1.56
C HIS A 113 -2.79 13.12 0.07
N THR A 114 -1.61 13.60 -0.35
CA THR A 114 -1.27 13.65 -1.80
C THR A 114 -1.24 12.24 -2.40
N LEU A 115 -0.63 11.30 -1.69
CA LEU A 115 -0.52 9.91 -2.13
C LEU A 115 -1.91 9.30 -2.33
N LEU A 116 -2.81 9.44 -1.36
CA LEU A 116 -4.12 8.81 -1.40
C LEU A 116 -5.14 9.54 -2.28
N LEU A 117 -5.16 10.88 -2.25
CA LEU A 117 -6.14 11.68 -2.98
C LEU A 117 -5.73 11.97 -4.43
N SER A 118 -4.43 11.99 -4.73
CA SER A 118 -3.94 12.38 -6.05
C SER A 118 -3.17 11.26 -6.76
N HIS A 119 -2.10 10.73 -6.16
CA HIS A 119 -1.25 9.76 -6.86
C HIS A 119 -1.94 8.43 -7.08
N LEU A 120 -2.49 7.80 -6.03
CA LEU A 120 -3.15 6.51 -6.10
C LEU A 120 -4.26 6.45 -7.16
N PRO A 121 -5.25 7.37 -7.18
CA PRO A 121 -6.28 7.33 -8.22
C PRO A 121 -5.72 7.58 -9.62
N THR A 122 -4.67 8.41 -9.76
CA THR A 122 -3.98 8.61 -11.04
C THR A 122 -3.31 7.33 -11.52
N LEU A 123 -2.59 6.63 -10.65
CA LEU A 123 -1.93 5.36 -10.97
C LEU A 123 -2.93 4.28 -11.38
N LEU A 124 -4.04 4.17 -10.64
CA LEU A 124 -5.12 3.25 -10.99
C LEU A 124 -5.76 3.61 -12.33
N ALA A 125 -5.98 4.89 -12.61
CA ALA A 125 -6.53 5.33 -13.89
C ALA A 125 -5.59 4.98 -15.05
N THR A 126 -4.30 5.28 -14.90
CA THR A 126 -3.26 4.91 -15.87
C THR A 126 -3.21 3.40 -16.08
N HIS A 127 -3.29 2.61 -15.01
CA HIS A 127 -3.30 1.15 -15.11
C HIS A 127 -4.50 0.64 -15.90
N LEU A 128 -5.71 1.12 -15.60
CA LEU A 128 -6.93 0.71 -16.32
C LEU A 128 -6.90 1.13 -17.79
N HIS A 129 -6.42 2.34 -18.06
CA HIS A 129 -6.28 2.84 -19.42
C HIS A 129 -5.30 2.00 -20.25
N THR A 130 -4.12 1.71 -19.69
CA THR A 130 -3.09 0.89 -20.33
C THR A 130 -3.56 -0.55 -20.52
N LEU A 131 -4.25 -1.12 -19.52
CA LEU A 131 -4.83 -2.47 -19.59
C LEU A 131 -5.91 -2.56 -20.67
N ALA A 132 -6.84 -1.61 -20.72
CA ALA A 132 -7.87 -1.56 -21.77
C ALA A 132 -7.25 -1.47 -23.17
N SER A 133 -6.19 -0.69 -23.31
CA SER A 133 -5.46 -0.51 -24.57
C SER A 133 -4.66 -1.76 -24.95
N ALA A 134 -4.09 -2.47 -23.97
CA ALA A 134 -3.38 -3.73 -24.17
C ALA A 134 -4.33 -4.86 -24.61
N GLN A 135 -5.52 -4.94 -24.02
CA GLN A 135 -6.57 -5.92 -24.39
C GLN A 135 -7.06 -5.76 -25.84
N GLN A 136 -6.89 -4.59 -26.44
CA GLN A 136 -7.25 -4.33 -27.83
C GLN A 136 -6.14 -4.74 -28.82
N SER A 137 -4.96 -5.13 -28.32
CA SER A 137 -3.83 -5.53 -29.15
C SER A 137 -4.02 -6.96 -29.68
N PRO A 138 -4.11 -7.18 -31.01
CA PRO A 138 -4.42 -8.51 -31.57
C PRO A 138 -3.19 -9.44 -31.72
N LEU A 139 -1.97 -8.92 -31.56
CA LEU A 139 -0.73 -9.62 -31.94
C LEU A 139 0.19 -10.02 -30.78
N ALA A 140 -0.11 -9.58 -29.55
CA ALA A 140 0.74 -9.81 -28.39
C ALA A 140 -0.09 -10.30 -27.21
N THR A 141 0.53 -11.01 -26.27
CA THR A 141 -0.13 -11.31 -24.99
C THR A 141 -0.45 -10.01 -24.26
N ILE A 142 -1.49 -10.01 -23.42
CA ILE A 142 -1.88 -8.82 -22.64
C ILE A 142 -0.69 -8.22 -21.88
N PRO A 143 0.12 -8.98 -21.12
CA PRO A 143 1.23 -8.42 -20.37
C PRO A 143 2.35 -7.87 -21.27
N GLU A 144 2.65 -8.50 -22.40
CA GLU A 144 3.61 -7.95 -23.40
C GLU A 144 3.11 -6.63 -23.99
N ALA A 145 1.83 -6.58 -24.38
CA ALA A 145 1.20 -5.39 -24.93
C ALA A 145 1.12 -4.26 -23.89
N TYR A 146 0.97 -4.60 -22.61
CA TYR A 146 0.99 -3.67 -21.49
C TYR A 146 2.41 -3.13 -21.28
N HIS A 147 3.41 -4.00 -21.16
CA HIS A 147 4.80 -3.61 -20.96
C HIS A 147 5.34 -2.74 -22.10
N ALA A 148 4.99 -3.05 -23.35
CA ALA A 148 5.38 -2.24 -24.51
C ALA A 148 4.81 -0.81 -24.47
N ARG A 149 3.67 -0.61 -23.78
CA ARG A 149 3.03 0.71 -23.63
C ARG A 149 3.56 1.47 -22.42
N LEU A 150 3.92 0.76 -21.35
CA LEU A 150 4.45 1.33 -20.12
C LEU A 150 5.68 0.54 -19.64
N PRO A 151 6.84 0.72 -20.28
CA PRO A 151 8.07 0.04 -19.87
C PRO A 151 8.59 0.67 -18.59
N LEU A 152 8.59 -0.10 -17.50
CA LEU A 152 9.09 0.33 -16.19
C LEU A 152 10.36 -0.44 -15.82
N HIS A 153 11.36 0.26 -15.27
CA HIS A 153 12.59 -0.37 -14.74
C HIS A 153 12.30 -1.29 -13.55
N SER A 154 11.18 -1.05 -12.87
CA SER A 154 10.70 -1.86 -11.75
C SER A 154 10.20 -3.24 -12.17
N VAL A 155 10.03 -3.50 -13.47
CA VAL A 155 9.51 -4.77 -14.00
C VAL A 155 10.49 -5.38 -14.99
N ALA A 156 10.69 -6.69 -14.88
CA ALA A 156 11.51 -7.47 -15.79
C ALA A 156 10.86 -8.83 -16.06
N LEU A 157 11.26 -9.49 -17.15
CA LEU A 157 10.84 -10.84 -17.45
C LEU A 157 11.52 -11.81 -16.48
N ALA A 158 10.75 -12.69 -15.86
CA ALA A 158 11.23 -13.65 -14.87
C ALA A 158 10.57 -15.03 -15.09
N PRO A 159 11.15 -16.11 -14.55
CA PRO A 159 10.50 -17.42 -14.55
C PRO A 159 9.13 -17.34 -13.86
N ALA A 160 8.10 -17.85 -14.51
CA ALA A 160 6.74 -17.78 -14.01
C ALA A 160 6.53 -18.66 -12.75
N PRO A 161 5.63 -18.26 -11.83
CA PRO A 161 5.29 -19.06 -10.65
C PRO A 161 4.41 -20.26 -11.01
N ILE A 162 4.29 -21.22 -10.08
CA ILE A 162 3.48 -22.46 -10.26
C ILE A 162 1.99 -22.16 -10.49
N SER A 163 1.53 -20.99 -10.02
CA SER A 163 0.17 -20.49 -10.22
C SER A 163 -0.10 -19.94 -11.63
N SER A 164 0.91 -19.90 -12.50
CA SER A 164 0.83 -19.42 -13.88
C SER A 164 0.92 -20.56 -14.89
N HIS A 165 0.24 -20.42 -16.03
CA HIS A 165 0.34 -21.35 -17.16
C HIS A 165 1.51 -21.02 -18.11
N ALA A 166 2.14 -19.84 -17.97
CA ALA A 166 3.26 -19.40 -18.80
C ALA A 166 4.60 -19.93 -18.26
N GLU A 167 5.63 -19.99 -19.11
CA GLU A 167 7.01 -20.29 -18.67
C GLU A 167 7.72 -19.06 -18.10
N GLU A 168 7.45 -17.90 -18.69
CA GLU A 168 8.00 -16.60 -18.29
C GLU A 168 6.87 -15.60 -18.07
N GLU A 169 7.02 -14.75 -17.07
CA GLU A 169 6.05 -13.72 -16.72
C GLU A 169 6.77 -12.43 -16.30
N PHE A 170 6.14 -11.29 -16.58
CA PHE A 170 6.64 -10.01 -16.10
C PHE A 170 6.46 -9.92 -14.58
N ALA A 171 7.55 -9.74 -13.85
CA ALA A 171 7.56 -9.64 -12.40
C ALA A 171 8.40 -8.45 -11.94
N LEU A 172 8.31 -8.11 -10.66
CA LEU A 172 9.15 -7.05 -10.09
C LEU A 172 10.63 -7.40 -10.22
N ASN A 173 11.40 -6.45 -10.75
CA ASN A 173 12.83 -6.61 -10.99
C ASN A 173 13.58 -6.63 -9.65
N PRO A 174 14.30 -7.72 -9.30
CA PRO A 174 15.02 -7.81 -8.03
C PRO A 174 16.10 -6.75 -7.89
N ILE A 175 16.77 -6.36 -8.99
CA ILE A 175 17.81 -5.33 -8.97
C ILE A 175 17.22 -3.97 -8.60
N TYR A 176 16.05 -3.65 -9.17
CA TYR A 176 15.32 -2.43 -8.82
C TYR A 176 14.92 -2.43 -7.34
N LEU A 177 14.44 -3.55 -6.80
CA LEU A 177 14.06 -3.64 -5.38
C LEU A 177 15.27 -3.44 -4.46
N THR A 178 16.43 -3.99 -4.81
CA THR A 178 17.68 -3.78 -4.07
C THR A 178 18.13 -2.32 -4.13
N ALA A 179 18.07 -1.70 -5.31
CA ALA A 179 18.41 -0.28 -5.47
C ALA A 179 17.46 0.65 -4.71
N LEU A 180 16.16 0.36 -4.75
CA LEU A 180 15.14 1.09 -4.01
C LEU A 180 15.36 0.97 -2.50
N ALA A 181 15.62 -0.24 -2.00
CA ALA A 181 15.94 -0.46 -0.59
C ALA A 181 17.20 0.29 -0.16
N ASP A 182 18.25 0.31 -0.99
CA ASP A 182 19.49 1.04 -0.73
C ASP A 182 19.23 2.56 -0.62
N ALA A 183 18.46 3.11 -1.57
CA ALA A 183 18.09 4.51 -1.59
C ALA A 183 17.25 4.93 -0.36
N LEU A 184 16.28 4.08 0.03
CA LEU A 184 15.48 4.31 1.24
C LEU A 184 16.34 4.25 2.51
N LEU A 185 17.27 3.29 2.60
CA LEU A 185 18.18 3.18 3.74
C LEU A 185 19.16 4.35 3.82
N ALA A 186 19.66 4.84 2.69
CA ALA A 186 20.55 5.99 2.63
C ALA A 186 19.88 7.27 3.16
N HIS A 187 18.58 7.44 2.93
CA HIS A 187 17.82 8.56 3.49
C HIS A 187 17.46 8.33 4.97
N ALA A 188 17.15 7.08 5.33
CA ALA A 188 16.62 6.74 6.64
C ALA A 188 17.66 6.64 7.76
N LEU A 189 18.92 6.32 7.41
CA LEU A 189 19.99 6.09 8.39
C LEU A 189 20.97 7.27 8.43
N PRO A 190 21.43 7.68 9.63
CA PRO A 190 22.54 8.62 9.76
C PRO A 190 23.80 8.10 9.03
N PRO A 191 24.67 8.99 8.52
CA PRO A 191 25.86 8.58 7.77
C PRO A 191 26.78 7.64 8.56
N THR A 192 26.89 7.83 9.87
CA THR A 192 27.69 6.97 10.76
C THR A 192 27.18 5.53 10.87
N GLU A 193 25.86 5.33 10.77
CA GLU A 193 25.22 4.01 10.81
C GLU A 193 25.16 3.40 9.41
N TYR A 194 25.05 4.23 8.37
CA TYR A 194 25.09 3.82 6.97
C TYR A 194 26.49 3.33 6.54
N GLU A 195 27.57 3.84 7.13
CA GLU A 195 28.96 3.43 6.85
C GLU A 195 29.25 1.96 7.25
N ALA A 196 28.44 1.33 8.10
CA ALA A 196 28.62 -0.07 8.49
C ALA A 196 28.23 -1.05 7.36
N ASP A 197 29.17 -1.31 6.44
CA ASP A 197 28.94 -2.05 5.20
C ASP A 197 28.21 -3.39 5.38
N THR A 198 28.60 -4.23 6.34
CA THR A 198 28.01 -5.58 6.48
C THR A 198 26.56 -5.53 6.97
N GLN A 199 26.25 -4.68 7.94
CA GLN A 199 24.91 -4.55 8.50
C GLN A 199 23.97 -3.91 7.48
N ARG A 200 24.43 -2.85 6.79
CA ARG A 200 23.70 -2.20 5.70
C ARG A 200 23.31 -3.20 4.62
N LEU A 201 24.26 -4.01 4.15
CA LEU A 201 24.00 -5.02 3.11
C LEU A 201 22.95 -6.03 3.55
N ILE A 202 23.03 -6.55 4.78
CA ILE A 202 22.04 -7.51 5.29
C ILE A 202 20.65 -6.89 5.33
N VAL A 203 20.52 -5.66 5.85
CA VAL A 203 19.22 -4.99 5.95
C VAL A 203 18.67 -4.65 4.57
N ARG A 204 19.51 -4.17 3.65
CA ARG A 204 19.11 -3.90 2.27
C ARG A 204 18.50 -5.13 1.63
N GLU A 205 19.14 -6.29 1.74
CA GLU A 205 18.61 -7.53 1.17
C GLU A 205 17.32 -7.99 1.86
N VAL A 206 17.18 -7.78 3.18
CA VAL A 206 15.94 -8.08 3.93
C VAL A 206 14.78 -7.18 3.46
N VAL A 207 15.03 -5.89 3.32
CA VAL A 207 14.01 -4.91 2.89
C VAL A 207 13.63 -5.18 1.42
N ALA A 208 14.62 -5.39 0.56
CA ALA A 208 14.40 -5.61 -0.87
C ALA A 208 13.62 -6.90 -1.16
N HIS A 209 14.01 -8.03 -0.58
CA HIS A 209 13.49 -9.33 -1.02
C HIS A 209 12.31 -9.83 -0.16
N PRO A 210 12.47 -10.13 1.14
CA PRO A 210 11.35 -10.50 2.02
C PRO A 210 10.21 -9.50 2.08
N VAL A 211 10.53 -8.21 2.23
CA VAL A 211 9.52 -7.18 2.46
C VAL A 211 8.97 -6.70 1.13
N LEU A 212 9.74 -5.95 0.34
CA LEU A 212 9.25 -5.37 -0.91
C LEU A 212 8.95 -6.43 -1.97
N GLY A 213 9.85 -7.41 -2.14
CA GLY A 213 9.64 -8.52 -3.08
C GLY A 213 8.51 -9.47 -2.67
N GLY A 214 8.42 -9.80 -1.37
CA GLY A 214 7.38 -10.69 -0.84
C GLY A 214 6.00 -10.07 -0.90
N VAL A 215 5.84 -8.82 -0.43
CA VAL A 215 4.60 -8.05 -0.56
C VAL A 215 4.26 -7.88 -2.04
N GLY A 216 5.23 -7.46 -2.84
CA GLY A 216 5.01 -7.14 -4.24
C GLY A 216 4.57 -8.35 -5.07
N ARG A 217 5.14 -9.53 -4.81
CA ARG A 217 4.72 -10.79 -5.44
C ARG A 217 3.25 -11.11 -5.13
N ARG A 218 2.84 -10.97 -3.87
CA ARG A 218 1.44 -11.23 -3.47
C ARG A 218 0.47 -10.22 -4.05
N LEU A 219 0.82 -8.94 -4.06
CA LEU A 219 0.02 -7.89 -4.67
C LEU A 219 -0.04 -8.02 -6.20
N SER A 220 0.97 -8.64 -6.82
CA SER A 220 0.95 -8.93 -8.25
C SER A 220 0.06 -10.13 -8.58
N ALA A 221 -0.08 -11.09 -7.66
CA ALA A 221 -0.82 -12.32 -7.90
C ALA A 221 -2.35 -12.09 -8.07
N PRO A 222 -2.98 -12.50 -9.18
CA PRO A 222 -4.42 -12.30 -9.41
C PRO A 222 -5.31 -13.02 -8.40
N TRP A 223 -4.92 -14.24 -8.00
CA TRP A 223 -5.69 -15.06 -7.05
C TRP A 223 -5.84 -14.38 -5.68
N PHE A 224 -4.83 -13.59 -5.27
CA PHE A 224 -4.85 -12.87 -4.00
C PHE A 224 -5.99 -11.85 -3.97
N TRP A 225 -6.14 -11.08 -5.05
CA TRP A 225 -7.24 -10.12 -5.19
C TRP A 225 -8.59 -10.82 -5.30
N ALA A 226 -8.67 -11.93 -6.02
CA ALA A 226 -9.89 -12.71 -6.11
C ALA A 226 -10.36 -13.21 -4.74
N GLU A 227 -9.45 -13.78 -3.95
CA GLU A 227 -9.74 -14.26 -2.60
C GLU A 227 -10.10 -13.10 -1.66
N LEU A 228 -9.37 -11.99 -1.72
CA LEU A 228 -9.63 -10.80 -0.92
C LEU A 228 -11.02 -10.25 -1.21
N LEU A 229 -11.37 -10.05 -2.48
CA LEU A 229 -12.67 -9.54 -2.89
C LEU A 229 -13.79 -10.52 -2.53
N LEU A 230 -13.61 -11.83 -2.73
CA LEU A 230 -14.58 -12.84 -2.33
C LEU A 230 -14.82 -12.82 -0.82
N LYS A 231 -13.79 -12.75 0.02
CA LYS A 231 -13.94 -12.64 1.49
C LYS A 231 -14.76 -11.41 1.92
N HIS A 232 -14.68 -10.32 1.17
CA HIS A 232 -15.43 -9.10 1.46
C HIS A 232 -16.85 -9.12 0.88
N LEU A 233 -17.03 -9.71 -0.31
CA LEU A 233 -18.30 -9.75 -1.04
C LEU A 233 -19.23 -10.88 -0.59
N ASP A 234 -18.68 -12.02 -0.18
CA ASP A 234 -19.37 -13.27 0.21
C ASP A 234 -19.74 -13.30 1.70
N LYS A 235 -19.70 -12.14 2.40
CA LYS A 235 -20.25 -12.04 3.76
C LYS A 235 -21.74 -12.35 3.69
N PRO A 236 -22.24 -13.43 4.35
CA PRO A 236 -23.63 -13.81 4.24
C PRO A 236 -24.47 -12.65 4.77
N HIS A 237 -25.36 -12.13 3.91
CA HIS A 237 -26.40 -11.24 4.36
C HIS A 237 -27.23 -12.04 5.36
N VAL A 238 -27.11 -11.75 6.65
CA VAL A 238 -27.99 -12.34 7.67
C VAL A 238 -29.40 -11.95 7.23
N ALA A 239 -30.13 -12.91 6.67
CA ALA A 239 -31.50 -12.69 6.28
C ALA A 239 -32.26 -12.31 7.56
N PRO A 240 -33.02 -11.19 7.56
CA PRO A 240 -33.85 -10.87 8.71
C PRO A 240 -34.74 -12.07 9.01
N ALA A 241 -34.79 -12.48 10.28
CA ALA A 241 -35.55 -13.65 10.72
C ALA A 241 -36.97 -13.58 10.15
N PRO A 242 -37.51 -14.70 9.63
CA PRO A 242 -38.86 -14.71 9.09
C PRO A 242 -39.84 -14.23 10.18
N PRO A 243 -40.78 -13.32 9.83
CA PRO A 243 -41.76 -12.87 10.81
C PRO A 243 -42.55 -14.07 11.34
N PRO A 244 -42.98 -14.03 12.62
CA PRO A 244 -43.74 -15.12 13.22
C PRO A 244 -45.01 -15.43 12.40
N PRO A 245 -45.45 -16.70 12.34
CA PRO A 245 -46.59 -17.09 11.54
C PRO A 245 -47.85 -16.31 12.00
N PRO A 246 -48.66 -15.79 11.07
CA PRO A 246 -49.88 -15.06 11.42
C PRO A 246 -50.87 -16.03 12.09
N ILE A 247 -51.29 -15.67 13.31
CA ILE A 247 -52.38 -16.34 14.03
C ILE A 247 -53.66 -16.16 13.21
N GLY A 248 -54.21 -17.28 12.72
CA GLY A 248 -55.32 -17.28 11.78
C GLY A 248 -56.61 -16.71 12.36
N LEU A 249 -57.07 -15.58 11.82
CA LEU A 249 -58.48 -15.18 11.85
C LEU A 249 -59.01 -15.01 10.42
N PRO A 250 -60.17 -15.58 10.08
CA PRO A 250 -60.70 -15.54 8.73
C PRO A 250 -61.52 -14.26 8.48
N THR A 251 -60.95 -13.26 7.81
CA THR A 251 -61.74 -12.21 7.14
C THR A 251 -61.05 -11.76 5.85
N LYS A 252 -61.49 -12.31 4.71
CA LYS A 252 -60.93 -12.02 3.38
C LYS A 252 -61.10 -10.56 2.92
N LEU A 253 -61.93 -9.76 3.60
CA LEU A 253 -62.06 -8.32 3.34
C LEU A 253 -61.04 -7.45 4.11
N GLY A 254 -60.53 -7.92 5.26
CA GLY A 254 -59.60 -7.17 6.11
C GLY A 254 -58.12 -7.32 5.69
N ALA A 255 -57.77 -8.39 4.98
CA ALA A 255 -56.39 -8.68 4.59
C ALA A 255 -55.83 -7.69 3.56
N HIS A 256 -56.64 -7.20 2.63
CA HIS A 256 -56.21 -6.19 1.67
C HIS A 256 -56.04 -4.82 2.34
N ALA A 257 -56.97 -4.44 3.23
CA ALA A 257 -56.84 -3.21 4.02
C ALA A 257 -55.61 -3.26 4.94
N ALA A 258 -55.37 -4.39 5.62
CA ALA A 258 -54.18 -4.60 6.46
C ALA A 258 -52.88 -4.54 5.63
N HIS A 259 -52.85 -5.15 4.45
CA HIS A 259 -51.69 -5.07 3.56
C HIS A 259 -51.45 -3.65 3.06
N VAL A 260 -52.50 -2.90 2.69
CA VAL A 260 -52.40 -1.50 2.25
C VAL A 260 -51.86 -0.62 3.39
N VAL A 261 -52.40 -0.77 4.61
CA VAL A 261 -51.93 -0.04 5.79
C VAL A 261 -50.47 -0.39 6.12
N ASP A 262 -50.08 -1.66 6.06
CA ASP A 262 -48.69 -2.10 6.29
C ASP A 262 -47.73 -1.59 5.20
N THR A 263 -48.16 -1.54 3.93
CA THR A 263 -47.35 -0.92 2.87
C THR A 263 -47.20 0.59 3.04
N LEU A 264 -48.26 1.29 3.46
CA LEU A 264 -48.20 2.72 3.75
C LEU A 264 -47.30 3.02 4.94
N PHE A 265 -47.38 2.22 6.01
CA PHE A 265 -46.52 2.36 7.17
C PHE A 265 -45.04 2.12 6.82
N ARG A 266 -44.73 1.10 6.02
CA ARG A 266 -43.37 0.85 5.53
C ARG A 266 -42.86 1.96 4.61
N LEU A 267 -43.72 2.50 3.74
CA LEU A 267 -43.37 3.64 2.90
C LEU A 267 -43.06 4.88 3.74
N TRP A 268 -43.92 5.16 4.73
CA TRP A 268 -43.73 6.27 5.67
C TRP A 268 -42.45 6.13 6.49
N ALA A 269 -42.18 4.93 7.01
CA ALA A 269 -40.94 4.64 7.74
C ALA A 269 -39.70 4.83 6.86
N ARG A 270 -39.75 4.41 5.59
CA ARG A 270 -38.67 4.64 4.61
C ARG A 270 -38.50 6.12 4.30
N LEU A 271 -39.59 6.88 4.17
CA LEU A 271 -39.56 8.32 3.95
C LEU A 271 -38.95 9.03 5.15
N LEU A 272 -39.37 8.69 6.37
CA LEU A 272 -38.82 9.26 7.59
C LEU A 272 -37.34 8.91 7.74
N ALA A 273 -36.96 7.67 7.44
CA ALA A 273 -35.56 7.25 7.42
C ALA A 273 -34.73 8.06 6.42
N LEU A 274 -35.26 8.31 5.21
CA LEU A 274 -34.61 9.14 4.20
C LEU A 274 -34.46 10.60 4.69
N ILE A 275 -35.51 11.16 5.29
CA ILE A 275 -35.47 12.52 5.85
C ILE A 275 -34.42 12.60 6.97
N THR A 276 -34.39 11.63 7.89
CA THR A 276 -33.38 11.60 8.96
C THR A 276 -31.96 11.43 8.41
N LEU A 277 -31.78 10.61 7.37
CA LEU A 277 -30.49 10.44 6.70
C LEU A 277 -30.02 11.75 6.07
N LEU A 278 -30.90 12.45 5.34
CA LEU A 278 -30.60 13.74 4.71
C LEU A 278 -30.31 14.81 5.74
N TRP A 279 -31.08 14.87 6.82
CA TRP A 279 -30.89 15.81 7.93
C TRP A 279 -29.56 15.58 8.63
N ASN A 280 -29.28 14.33 9.04
CA ASN A 280 -28.01 13.97 9.67
C ASN A 280 -26.83 14.20 8.73
N GLY A 281 -26.99 13.92 7.44
CA GLY A 281 -25.99 14.21 6.41
C GLY A 281 -25.71 15.71 6.27
N THR A 282 -26.75 16.55 6.38
CA THR A 282 -26.61 18.00 6.31
C THR A 282 -25.94 18.56 7.57
N ILE A 283 -26.32 18.07 8.76
CA ILE A 283 -25.63 18.41 10.01
C ILE A 283 -24.15 18.01 9.92
N PHE A 284 -23.86 16.80 9.48
CA PHE A 284 -22.49 16.33 9.34
C PHE A 284 -21.70 17.17 8.33
N LEU A 285 -22.29 17.48 7.18
CA LEU A 285 -21.62 18.27 6.14
C LEU A 285 -21.37 19.71 6.60
N THR A 286 -22.33 20.33 7.29
CA THR A 286 -22.16 21.69 7.83
C THR A 286 -21.13 21.71 8.96
N ALA A 287 -21.15 20.72 9.85
CA ALA A 287 -20.13 20.56 10.89
C ALA A 287 -18.74 20.36 10.28
N ALA A 288 -18.60 19.42 9.34
CA ALA A 288 -17.34 19.15 8.64
C ALA A 288 -16.84 20.37 7.86
N TRP A 289 -17.74 21.11 7.19
CA TRP A 289 -17.40 22.33 6.48
C TRP A 289 -16.91 23.44 7.41
N SER A 290 -17.58 23.61 8.56
CA SER A 290 -17.21 24.62 9.54
C SER A 290 -15.89 24.32 10.25
N GLY A 291 -15.57 23.04 10.46
CA GLY A 291 -14.32 22.58 11.08
C GLY A 291 -13.16 22.42 10.10
N ALA A 292 -13.40 22.35 8.80
CA ALA A 292 -12.34 22.13 7.82
C ALA A 292 -11.47 23.39 7.65
N PRO A 293 -10.12 23.27 7.70
CA PRO A 293 -9.21 24.37 7.41
C PRO A 293 -9.36 24.86 5.96
N PRO A 294 -8.80 26.03 5.58
CA PRO A 294 -8.78 26.46 4.19
C PRO A 294 -8.09 25.39 3.31
N PRO A 295 -8.52 25.20 2.06
CA PRO A 295 -7.98 24.16 1.20
C PRO A 295 -6.49 24.40 0.97
N THR A 296 -5.68 23.41 1.37
CA THR A 296 -4.22 23.41 1.17
C THR A 296 -3.85 22.99 -0.25
N LYS A 297 -4.69 22.19 -0.90
CA LYS A 297 -4.48 21.67 -2.27
C LYS A 297 -5.65 22.03 -3.16
N LYS A 298 -5.34 22.24 -4.42
CA LYS A 298 -6.31 22.45 -5.50
C LYS A 298 -6.39 21.14 -6.29
N HIS A 299 -7.59 20.72 -6.70
CA HIS A 299 -7.83 19.61 -7.63
C HIS A 299 -7.72 18.18 -7.04
N ALA A 300 -8.12 17.97 -5.79
CA ALA A 300 -8.19 16.63 -5.19
C ALA A 300 -9.19 15.72 -5.91
N LEU A 301 -10.25 16.26 -6.51
CA LEU A 301 -11.30 15.49 -7.17
C LEU A 301 -10.94 15.06 -8.60
N ASP A 302 -10.08 15.79 -9.30
CA ASP A 302 -9.80 15.57 -10.72
C ASP A 302 -9.24 14.14 -10.99
N PRO A 303 -8.24 13.63 -10.24
CA PRO A 303 -7.75 12.27 -10.39
C PRO A 303 -8.83 11.19 -10.21
N TRP A 304 -9.78 11.41 -9.30
CA TRP A 304 -10.89 10.48 -9.05
C TRP A 304 -11.91 10.48 -10.18
N VAL A 305 -12.16 11.63 -10.80
CA VAL A 305 -13.04 11.72 -11.98
C VAL A 305 -12.40 10.99 -13.16
N VAL A 306 -11.09 11.14 -13.35
CA VAL A 306 -10.34 10.39 -14.38
C VAL A 306 -10.41 8.89 -14.10
N LEU A 307 -10.14 8.46 -12.87
CA LEU A 307 -10.26 7.05 -12.48
C LEU A 307 -11.68 6.50 -12.72
N LEU A 308 -12.71 7.24 -12.30
CA LEU A 308 -14.10 6.84 -12.50
C LEU A 308 -14.41 6.70 -14.00
N ARG A 309 -13.94 7.64 -14.82
CA ARG A 309 -14.10 7.60 -16.27
C ARG A 309 -13.44 6.35 -16.87
N GLU A 310 -12.17 6.10 -16.56
CA GLU A 310 -11.45 4.93 -17.09
C GLU A 310 -12.08 3.62 -16.59
N ALA A 311 -12.52 3.55 -15.33
CA ALA A 311 -13.23 2.38 -14.79
C ALA A 311 -14.55 2.13 -15.51
N VAL A 312 -15.36 3.17 -15.73
CA VAL A 312 -16.64 3.05 -16.45
C VAL A 312 -16.42 2.64 -17.91
N LEU A 313 -15.38 3.17 -18.57
CA LEU A 313 -15.00 2.77 -19.93
C LEU A 313 -14.51 1.32 -19.99
N PHE A 314 -13.73 0.87 -19.00
CA PHE A 314 -13.26 -0.51 -18.90
C PHE A 314 -14.41 -1.50 -18.72
N LEU A 315 -15.39 -1.16 -17.88
CA LEU A 315 -16.59 -1.98 -17.64
C LEU A 315 -17.59 -1.95 -18.80
N SER A 316 -17.45 -1.01 -19.74
CA SER A 316 -18.29 -0.93 -20.94
C SER A 316 -17.91 -2.05 -21.92
N PRO A 317 -18.87 -2.86 -22.39
CA PRO A 317 -18.61 -3.96 -23.34
C PRO A 317 -18.19 -3.46 -24.73
N SER A 318 -18.57 -2.23 -25.10
CA SER A 318 -18.23 -1.65 -26.40
C SER A 318 -16.95 -0.80 -26.31
N PRO A 319 -16.00 -0.93 -27.25
CA PRO A 319 -14.80 -0.10 -27.31
C PRO A 319 -15.13 1.36 -27.65
N THR A 320 -16.25 1.60 -28.34
CA THR A 320 -16.80 2.93 -28.55
C THR A 320 -17.89 3.19 -27.51
N PRO A 321 -17.66 4.08 -26.53
CA PRO A 321 -18.69 4.43 -25.58
C PRO A 321 -19.83 5.13 -26.32
N ARG A 322 -21.06 4.68 -26.05
CA ARG A 322 -22.29 5.28 -26.60
C ARG A 322 -22.29 6.79 -26.32
N LEU A 323 -22.88 7.59 -27.22
CA LEU A 323 -22.97 9.03 -27.05
C LEU A 323 -23.55 9.41 -25.67
N GLY A 324 -24.60 8.72 -25.23
CA GLY A 324 -25.19 8.92 -23.91
C GLY A 324 -24.17 8.74 -22.77
N LEU A 325 -23.33 7.70 -22.82
CA LEU A 325 -22.29 7.48 -21.81
C LEU A 325 -21.26 8.62 -21.81
N ARG A 326 -20.81 9.07 -22.99
CA ARG A 326 -19.90 10.21 -23.11
C ARG A 326 -20.50 11.49 -22.52
N LEU A 327 -21.77 11.75 -22.81
CA LEU A 327 -22.49 12.90 -22.25
C LEU A 327 -22.62 12.80 -20.74
N THR A 328 -22.92 11.61 -20.19
CA THR A 328 -22.97 11.43 -18.72
C THR A 328 -21.62 11.64 -18.07
N LEU A 329 -20.53 11.13 -18.66
CA LEU A 329 -19.17 11.33 -18.14
C LEU A 329 -18.76 12.81 -18.24
N GLY A 330 -19.13 13.49 -19.32
CA GLY A 330 -18.93 14.94 -19.46
C GLY A 330 -19.71 15.74 -18.41
N ALA A 331 -20.97 15.37 -18.15
CA ALA A 331 -21.77 15.98 -17.09
C ALA A 331 -21.19 15.75 -15.70
N VAL A 332 -20.69 14.53 -15.41
CA VAL A 332 -19.97 14.23 -14.16
C VAL A 332 -18.73 15.10 -14.02
N ASN A 333 -17.96 15.32 -15.10
CA ASN A 333 -16.80 16.20 -15.08
C ASN A 333 -17.17 17.66 -14.78
N VAL A 334 -18.23 18.18 -15.40
CA VAL A 334 -18.73 19.54 -15.12
C VAL A 334 -19.25 19.67 -13.69
N MET A 335 -19.94 18.66 -13.18
CA MET A 335 -20.37 18.64 -11.78
C MET A 335 -19.18 18.58 -10.82
N ALA A 336 -18.15 17.80 -11.17
CA ALA A 336 -16.92 17.70 -10.39
C ALA A 336 -16.18 19.04 -10.32
N THR A 337 -16.05 19.77 -11.44
CA THR A 337 -15.42 21.10 -11.41
C THR A 337 -16.23 22.11 -10.60
N LEU A 338 -17.56 22.01 -10.61
CA LEU A 338 -18.44 22.87 -9.80
C LEU A 338 -18.28 22.62 -8.29
N ILE A 339 -18.19 21.36 -7.87
CA ILE A 339 -18.03 20.99 -6.46
C ILE A 339 -16.56 20.91 -6.02
N GLY A 340 -15.61 21.04 -6.94
CA GLY A 340 -14.17 20.86 -6.72
C GLY A 340 -13.64 21.62 -5.50
N PRO A 341 -13.85 22.95 -5.39
CA PRO A 341 -13.39 23.71 -4.23
C PRO A 341 -13.95 23.21 -2.89
N THR A 342 -15.18 22.67 -2.92
CA THR A 342 -15.82 22.11 -1.73
C THR A 342 -15.15 20.80 -1.32
N VAL A 343 -14.86 19.94 -2.31
CA VAL A 343 -14.18 18.65 -2.10
C VAL A 343 -12.72 18.86 -1.72
N ASP A 344 -12.02 19.82 -2.31
CA ASP A 344 -10.63 20.18 -1.99
C ASP A 344 -10.47 20.57 -0.51
N ARG A 345 -11.50 21.22 0.06
CA ARG A 345 -11.54 21.57 1.47
C ARG A 345 -11.90 20.38 2.36
N LEU A 346 -12.90 19.59 1.98
CA LEU A 346 -13.44 18.52 2.82
C LEU A 346 -12.64 17.22 2.76
N ALA A 347 -12.05 16.87 1.61
CA ALA A 347 -11.42 15.57 1.41
C ALA A 347 -10.23 15.33 2.34
N PRO A 348 -9.28 16.26 2.54
CA PRO A 348 -8.20 16.08 3.52
C PRO A 348 -8.74 15.94 4.95
N TYR A 349 -9.74 16.73 5.31
CA TYR A 349 -10.37 16.67 6.63
C TYR A 349 -11.09 15.33 6.87
N LEU A 350 -11.89 14.86 5.92
CA LEU A 350 -12.55 13.56 6.01
C LEU A 350 -11.56 12.41 6.03
N LEU A 351 -10.45 12.54 5.30
CA LEU A 351 -9.37 11.56 5.31
C LEU A 351 -8.70 11.51 6.69
N ASP A 352 -8.49 12.65 7.35
CA ASP A 352 -8.00 12.70 8.73
C ASP A 352 -8.95 12.05 9.73
N LEU A 353 -10.26 12.23 9.55
CA LEU A 353 -11.27 11.54 10.37
C LEU A 353 -11.26 10.02 10.14
N LEU A 354 -10.86 9.57 8.95
CA LEU A 354 -10.80 8.16 8.59
C LEU A 354 -9.49 7.49 9.00
N LEU A 355 -8.37 8.21 8.87
CA LEU A 355 -7.02 7.79 9.22
C LEU A 355 -6.77 7.89 10.73
N THR A 356 -7.54 7.12 11.48
CA THR A 356 -7.38 6.98 12.94
C THR A 356 -6.33 5.90 13.26
N PRO A 357 -5.64 5.98 14.42
CA PRO A 357 -4.75 4.91 14.88
C PRO A 357 -5.44 3.53 14.90
N ALA A 358 -6.73 3.50 15.25
CA ALA A 358 -7.55 2.28 15.22
C ALA A 358 -7.74 1.70 13.80
N ALA A 359 -7.84 2.55 12.77
CA ALA A 359 -7.83 2.09 11.38
C ALA A 359 -6.44 1.54 11.01
N GLY A 360 -5.37 2.20 11.44
CA GLY A 360 -3.99 1.72 11.31
C GLY A 360 -3.82 0.30 11.89
N VAL A 361 -4.30 0.06 13.11
CA VAL A 361 -4.23 -1.27 13.76
C VAL A 361 -4.91 -2.35 12.91
N LYS A 362 -6.07 -2.04 12.31
CA LYS A 362 -6.79 -2.99 11.43
C LYS A 362 -6.01 -3.27 10.15
N VAL A 363 -5.40 -2.24 9.56
CA VAL A 363 -4.57 -2.38 8.35
C VAL A 363 -3.34 -3.23 8.65
N VAL A 364 -2.65 -2.95 9.75
CA VAL A 364 -1.46 -3.70 10.19
C VAL A 364 -1.84 -5.15 10.50
N ALA A 365 -2.95 -5.40 11.21
CA ALA A 365 -3.44 -6.76 11.44
C ALA A 365 -3.81 -7.51 10.14
N LEU A 366 -4.34 -6.81 9.15
CA LEU A 366 -4.59 -7.39 7.82
C LEU A 366 -3.27 -7.72 7.13
N LEU A 367 -2.29 -6.80 7.16
CA LEU A 367 -0.97 -7.01 6.58
C LEU A 367 -0.25 -8.19 7.25
N GLU A 368 -0.32 -8.30 8.58
CA GLU A 368 0.20 -9.42 9.35
C GLU A 368 -0.45 -10.74 8.90
N ARG A 369 -1.78 -10.78 8.79
CA ARG A 369 -2.50 -11.98 8.32
C ARG A 369 -2.16 -12.33 6.87
N VAL A 370 -1.92 -11.33 6.04
CA VAL A 370 -1.52 -11.54 4.64
C VAL A 370 -0.10 -12.07 4.60
N LEU A 371 0.87 -11.41 5.22
CA LEU A 371 2.28 -11.80 5.15
C LEU A 371 2.61 -13.06 5.97
N PHE A 372 2.00 -13.19 7.14
CA PHE A 372 2.24 -14.23 8.15
C PHE A 372 0.91 -14.85 8.66
N PRO A 373 0.17 -15.59 7.81
CA PRO A 373 -1.16 -16.10 8.16
C PRO A 373 -1.20 -16.99 9.43
N ASP A 374 -0.08 -17.61 9.81
CA ASP A 374 0.03 -18.49 11.00
C ASP A 374 0.85 -17.90 12.15
N GLY A 375 1.16 -16.59 12.14
CA GLY A 375 1.92 -15.92 13.21
C GLY A 375 3.39 -16.37 13.37
N TRP A 376 3.85 -17.24 12.47
CA TRP A 376 5.23 -17.65 12.28
C TRP A 376 5.48 -17.64 10.77
N PRO A 377 6.72 -17.46 10.29
CA PRO A 377 7.10 -17.89 8.95
C PRO A 377 7.02 -19.43 8.87
N GLY A 378 5.80 -19.94 8.92
CA GLY A 378 5.49 -21.28 8.46
C GLY A 378 5.86 -21.41 6.99
N PRO A 379 5.80 -22.63 6.42
CA PRO A 379 5.98 -22.79 4.98
C PRO A 379 5.06 -21.77 4.29
N PRO A 380 5.56 -21.06 3.25
CA PRO A 380 4.75 -20.08 2.55
C PRO A 380 3.41 -20.73 2.18
N PRO A 381 2.27 -20.03 2.32
CA PRO A 381 0.98 -20.56 1.93
C PRO A 381 1.12 -21.21 0.57
N ILE A 382 0.67 -22.46 0.45
CA ILE A 382 0.75 -23.21 -0.79
C ILE A 382 0.06 -22.34 -1.83
N GLU A 383 0.83 -21.83 -2.80
CA GLU A 383 0.26 -21.04 -3.88
C GLU A 383 -0.78 -21.92 -4.58
N PRO A 384 -1.99 -21.39 -4.84
CA PRO A 384 -3.01 -22.16 -5.54
C PRO A 384 -2.44 -22.61 -6.88
N SER A 385 -2.81 -23.82 -7.30
CA SER A 385 -2.50 -24.26 -8.66
C SER A 385 -3.14 -23.30 -9.68
N ALA A 386 -2.62 -23.27 -10.90
CA ALA A 386 -3.18 -22.42 -11.95
C ALA A 386 -4.70 -22.67 -12.15
N ASP A 387 -5.13 -23.92 -12.06
CA ASP A 387 -6.55 -24.31 -12.14
C ASP A 387 -7.39 -23.77 -10.97
N GLU A 388 -6.84 -23.79 -9.75
CA GLU A 388 -7.50 -23.24 -8.55
C GLU A 388 -7.58 -21.71 -8.61
N ALA A 389 -6.54 -21.05 -9.12
CA ALA A 389 -6.53 -19.61 -9.34
C ALA A 389 -7.60 -19.19 -10.36
N ASP A 390 -7.73 -19.94 -11.46
CA ASP A 390 -8.79 -19.74 -12.46
C ASP A 390 -10.18 -19.97 -11.88
N ALA A 391 -10.35 -20.98 -11.01
CA ALA A 391 -11.61 -21.22 -10.31
C ALA A 391 -12.00 -20.07 -9.38
N LEU A 392 -11.05 -19.48 -8.64
CA LEU A 392 -11.27 -18.30 -7.80
C LEU A 392 -11.70 -17.09 -8.64
N LYS A 393 -11.02 -16.84 -9.76
CA LYS A 393 -11.38 -15.76 -10.70
C LYS A 393 -12.78 -15.97 -11.27
N GLY A 394 -13.11 -17.20 -11.66
CA GLY A 394 -14.44 -17.59 -12.13
C GLY A 394 -15.53 -17.35 -11.07
N LYS A 395 -15.28 -17.74 -9.83
CA LYS A 395 -16.20 -17.50 -8.69
C LYS A 395 -16.40 -16.00 -8.46
N LEU A 396 -15.32 -15.20 -8.45
CA LEU A 396 -15.42 -13.75 -8.29
C LEU A 396 -16.28 -13.13 -9.40
N ARG A 397 -16.02 -13.51 -10.65
CA ARG A 397 -16.79 -13.01 -11.82
C ARG A 397 -18.28 -13.31 -11.67
N GLU A 398 -18.63 -14.52 -11.26
CA GLU A 398 -20.02 -14.92 -11.04
C GLU A 398 -20.67 -14.13 -9.91
N VAL A 399 -19.99 -13.94 -8.78
CA VAL A 399 -20.48 -13.14 -7.64
C VAL A 399 -20.74 -11.69 -8.07
N LEU A 400 -19.81 -11.09 -8.84
CA LEU A 400 -19.96 -9.74 -9.35
C LEU A 400 -21.12 -9.60 -10.34
N ARG A 401 -21.33 -10.60 -11.22
CA ARG A 401 -22.49 -10.62 -12.13
C ARG A 401 -23.81 -10.75 -11.39
N ARG A 402 -23.87 -11.60 -10.35
CA ARG A 402 -25.08 -11.79 -9.51
C ARG A 402 -25.46 -10.54 -8.73
N ARG A 403 -24.48 -9.75 -8.28
CA ARG A 403 -24.72 -8.50 -7.55
C ARG A 403 -25.33 -7.40 -8.43
N GLY A 404 -25.45 -7.65 -9.73
CA GLY A 404 -26.20 -6.87 -10.69
C GLY A 404 -25.30 -6.03 -11.60
N GLY A 405 -25.67 -5.93 -12.88
CA GLY A 405 -25.18 -4.87 -13.76
C GLY A 405 -25.75 -3.53 -13.29
N LEU A 406 -24.93 -2.48 -13.25
CA LEU A 406 -25.37 -1.10 -13.00
C LEU A 406 -26.25 -0.60 -14.17
N GLY A 407 -27.48 -1.12 -14.30
CA GLY A 407 -28.63 -0.61 -15.07
C GLY A 407 -28.50 -0.27 -16.56
N ASN A 408 -27.29 -0.16 -17.13
CA ASN A 408 -27.03 0.64 -18.34
C ASN A 408 -26.05 -0.04 -19.31
N GLY A 409 -25.90 -1.37 -19.22
CA GLY A 409 -24.98 -2.12 -20.08
C GLY A 409 -23.52 -2.14 -19.61
N LEU A 410 -23.26 -1.86 -18.33
CA LEU A 410 -21.96 -2.12 -17.69
C LEU A 410 -21.91 -3.57 -17.20
N ASP A 411 -20.84 -4.29 -17.51
CA ASP A 411 -20.62 -5.66 -17.05
C ASP A 411 -19.66 -5.68 -15.86
N LEU A 412 -20.20 -5.76 -14.65
CA LEU A 412 -19.41 -5.90 -13.42
C LEU A 412 -18.55 -7.16 -13.41
N GLY A 413 -18.88 -8.18 -14.22
CA GLY A 413 -18.03 -9.35 -14.39
C GLY A 413 -16.63 -8.99 -14.93
N ARG A 414 -16.52 -7.94 -15.75
CA ARG A 414 -15.23 -7.44 -16.26
C ARG A 414 -14.37 -6.82 -15.16
N ALA A 415 -14.95 -6.38 -14.04
CA ALA A 415 -14.15 -5.86 -12.92
C ALA A 415 -13.18 -6.91 -12.36
N ALA A 416 -13.49 -8.21 -12.49
CA ALA A 416 -12.59 -9.30 -12.12
C ALA A 416 -11.33 -9.36 -13.00
N ASP A 417 -11.37 -8.75 -14.20
CA ASP A 417 -10.25 -8.73 -15.13
C ASP A 417 -9.31 -7.52 -14.90
N MET A 418 -9.71 -6.54 -14.06
CA MET A 418 -8.89 -5.36 -13.76
C MET A 418 -7.55 -5.75 -13.13
N LEU A 419 -7.53 -6.78 -12.29
CA LEU A 419 -6.33 -7.30 -11.63
C LEU A 419 -6.07 -8.77 -12.03
N GLY A 420 -6.55 -9.14 -13.23
CA GLY A 420 -6.65 -10.52 -13.68
C GLY A 420 -5.39 -11.12 -14.27
N ASP A 421 -4.29 -10.36 -14.36
CA ASP A 421 -3.01 -10.69 -15.00
C ASP A 421 -1.84 -10.24 -14.11
N ALA A 422 -0.92 -11.14 -13.75
CA ALA A 422 0.10 -10.80 -12.76
C ALA A 422 1.18 -9.86 -13.33
N GLY A 423 1.52 -9.98 -14.60
CA GLY A 423 2.42 -9.06 -15.30
C GLY A 423 1.93 -7.61 -15.30
N CYS A 424 0.64 -7.39 -15.58
CA CYS A 424 0.03 -6.06 -15.51
C CYS A 424 0.00 -5.54 -14.06
N ASN A 425 -0.31 -6.41 -13.10
CA ASN A 425 -0.32 -6.06 -11.67
C ASN A 425 1.08 -5.71 -11.16
N ALA A 426 2.14 -6.37 -11.63
CA ALA A 426 3.52 -6.05 -11.26
C ALA A 426 3.91 -4.62 -11.66
N HIS A 427 3.43 -4.14 -12.81
CA HIS A 427 3.60 -2.73 -13.20
C HIS A 427 2.85 -1.78 -12.27
N LEU A 428 1.60 -2.11 -11.89
CA LEU A 428 0.85 -1.32 -10.93
C LEU A 428 1.58 -1.24 -9.58
N VAL A 429 2.07 -2.37 -9.07
CA VAL A 429 2.85 -2.43 -7.83
C VAL A 429 4.13 -1.60 -7.94
N GLY A 430 4.86 -1.72 -9.05
CA GLY A 430 6.06 -0.90 -9.32
C GLY A 430 5.76 0.60 -9.28
N MET A 431 4.71 1.05 -9.96
CA MET A 431 4.27 2.45 -9.91
C MET A 431 3.89 2.90 -8.50
N VAL A 432 3.24 2.02 -7.72
CA VAL A 432 2.90 2.32 -6.32
C VAL A 432 4.16 2.43 -5.47
N TYR A 433 5.16 1.57 -5.69
CA TYR A 433 6.45 1.66 -5.00
C TYR A 433 7.17 2.96 -5.33
N ASP A 434 7.23 3.36 -6.60
CA ASP A 434 7.80 4.65 -7.00
C ASP A 434 7.06 5.82 -6.33
N ALA A 435 5.72 5.83 -6.35
CA ALA A 435 4.94 6.90 -5.73
C ALA A 435 5.10 6.97 -4.21
N VAL A 436 5.15 5.83 -3.52
CA VAL A 436 5.42 5.76 -2.09
C VAL A 436 6.84 6.23 -1.79
N ALA A 437 7.82 5.78 -2.56
CA ALA A 437 9.22 6.17 -2.39
C ALA A 437 9.43 7.67 -2.61
N LEU A 438 8.82 8.27 -3.62
CA LEU A 438 8.87 9.71 -3.87
C LEU A 438 8.11 10.53 -2.81
N ALA A 439 7.03 9.98 -2.25
CA ALA A 439 6.33 10.63 -1.15
C ALA A 439 7.16 10.60 0.15
N LEU A 440 7.93 9.52 0.37
CA LEU A 440 8.84 9.39 1.50
C LEU A 440 10.08 10.25 1.31
N VAL A 441 10.74 10.12 0.16
CA VAL A 441 12.02 10.74 -0.17
C VAL A 441 11.90 11.50 -1.51
N PRO A 442 11.37 12.73 -1.49
CA PRO A 442 11.18 13.52 -2.71
C PRO A 442 12.50 13.85 -3.41
N GLU A 443 13.62 13.83 -2.69
CA GLU A 443 14.97 14.02 -3.21
C GLU A 443 15.40 12.91 -4.19
N LEU A 444 14.72 11.77 -4.21
CA LEU A 444 14.95 10.72 -5.21
C LEU A 444 14.34 11.07 -6.57
N ALA A 445 13.51 12.11 -6.67
CA ALA A 445 13.05 12.62 -7.95
C ALA A 445 14.23 13.22 -8.72
N ALA A 446 14.38 12.85 -9.99
CA ALA A 446 15.47 13.33 -10.85
C ALA A 446 15.53 14.87 -11.02
N ASP A 447 14.47 15.59 -10.62
CA ASP A 447 14.32 17.04 -10.74
C ASP A 447 14.27 17.78 -9.39
N ALA A 448 14.78 17.19 -8.30
CA ALA A 448 14.96 17.93 -7.05
C ALA A 448 16.01 19.03 -7.25
N GLU A 449 15.56 20.22 -7.68
CA GLU A 449 16.36 21.43 -7.73
C GLU A 449 17.07 21.56 -6.36
N PRO A 450 18.42 21.65 -6.31
CA PRO A 450 19.10 21.77 -5.04
C PRO A 450 18.55 23.02 -4.36
N THR A 451 17.94 22.85 -3.19
CA THR A 451 17.50 23.97 -2.35
C THR A 451 18.72 24.85 -2.11
N VAL A 452 18.86 25.90 -2.89
CA VAL A 452 19.90 26.91 -2.71
C VAL A 452 19.59 27.52 -1.34
N PRO A 453 20.45 27.34 -0.32
CA PRO A 453 20.22 27.98 0.96
C PRO A 453 20.13 29.48 0.69
N GLU A 454 19.05 30.12 1.13
CA GLU A 454 18.88 31.57 1.08
C GLU A 454 20.12 32.21 1.72
N THR A 455 21.09 32.57 0.88
CA THR A 455 22.14 33.49 1.25
C THR A 455 21.43 34.81 1.46
N ARG A 456 21.15 35.08 2.74
CA ARG A 456 20.81 36.39 3.28
C ARG A 456 21.73 37.42 2.65
N VAL A 457 21.24 38.06 1.59
CA VAL A 457 21.91 39.20 0.97
C VAL A 457 21.82 40.30 2.02
N GLU A 458 22.91 40.47 2.77
CA GLU A 458 23.14 41.68 3.53
C GLU A 458 23.18 42.83 2.52
N GLU A 459 22.08 43.58 2.48
CA GLU A 459 21.93 44.82 1.76
C GLU A 459 22.95 45.82 2.33
N LYS A 460 24.14 45.85 1.75
CA LYS A 460 25.12 46.91 2.00
C LYS A 460 24.72 48.09 1.14
N GLU A 461 24.10 49.09 1.77
CA GLU A 461 23.89 50.43 1.19
C GLU A 461 25.24 51.00 0.71
N GLU A 462 25.54 50.87 -0.58
CA GLU A 462 26.62 51.60 -1.22
C GLU A 462 26.05 52.79 -2.01
N LYS A 463 25.98 53.90 -1.29
CA LYS A 463 25.65 55.23 -1.77
C LYS A 463 26.86 55.79 -2.53
N ALA A 464 26.88 55.68 -3.86
CA ALA A 464 27.87 56.38 -4.66
C ALA A 464 27.37 56.80 -6.06
N ASP A 465 27.31 58.12 -6.22
CA ASP A 465 27.61 58.90 -7.42
C ASP A 465 26.67 58.82 -8.64
N ARG A 466 25.65 59.70 -8.61
CA ARG A 466 24.96 60.18 -9.80
C ARG A 466 25.87 61.11 -10.59
N ARG A 467 26.22 60.74 -11.82
CA ARG A 467 26.53 61.72 -12.88
C ARG A 467 25.70 61.42 -14.14
N PRO A 468 25.08 62.44 -14.76
CA PRO A 468 24.30 62.29 -15.97
C PRO A 468 25.19 62.49 -17.20
N ILE A 469 25.13 61.59 -18.19
CA ILE A 469 25.67 61.84 -19.53
C ILE A 469 24.66 61.35 -20.58
N GLU A 470 23.95 62.34 -21.09
CA GLU A 470 23.56 62.66 -22.46
C GLU A 470 23.51 61.59 -23.58
N HIS A 471 22.40 61.68 -24.30
CA HIS A 471 22.07 61.22 -25.64
C HIS A 471 23.22 61.04 -26.64
N SER A 472 23.24 59.92 -27.35
CA SER A 472 23.64 59.89 -28.76
C SER A 472 23.08 58.68 -29.53
N ALA A 473 22.27 59.01 -30.52
CA ALA A 473 22.07 58.39 -31.84
C ALA A 473 22.11 56.85 -32.05
N THR A 474 20.97 56.35 -32.55
CA THR A 474 20.83 55.23 -33.49
C THR A 474 21.77 55.35 -34.70
N PRO A 475 22.19 54.24 -35.32
CA PRO A 475 21.64 53.97 -36.66
C PRO A 475 21.36 52.48 -36.99
N GLU A 476 20.29 52.32 -37.77
CA GLU A 476 20.16 51.50 -38.99
C GLU A 476 20.47 49.99 -38.95
N ILE A 477 19.39 49.20 -39.05
CA ILE A 477 19.39 47.78 -39.37
C ILE A 477 19.26 47.65 -40.89
N THR A 478 20.29 47.13 -41.55
CA THR A 478 20.23 46.69 -42.95
C THR A 478 19.95 45.19 -42.98
N VAL A 479 18.86 44.84 -43.64
CA VAL A 479 18.46 43.46 -43.98
C VAL A 479 19.20 43.03 -45.24
N GLU A 480 19.92 41.91 -45.19
CA GLU A 480 20.25 41.16 -46.41
C GLU A 480 19.97 39.67 -46.21
N THR A 481 19.12 39.18 -47.10
CA THR A 481 18.72 37.81 -47.39
C THR A 481 19.84 37.03 -48.06
N VAL A 482 20.02 35.76 -47.69
CA VAL A 482 20.36 34.66 -48.61
C VAL A 482 19.57 33.43 -48.20
#